data_AF-A0A662GDE9-F1
#
_entry.id   AF-A0A662GDE9-F1
#
_cell.length_a   1.000
_cell.length_b   1.000
_cell.length_c   1.000
_cell.angle_alpha   90.00
_cell.angle_beta   90.00
_cell.angle_gamma   90.00
#
_symmetry.space_group_name_H-M   'P 1'
#
loop_
_entity.id
_entity.type
_entity.pdbx_description
1 polymer ?
#
loop_
_entity_poly.entity_id
_entity_poly.type
_entity_poly.pdbx_seq_one_letter_code
_entity_poly.pdbx_strand_id
1 'polypeptide(L)'
;MGFNLIRVSLNYWLFTEDRADFTQYTEGFRRLDELFYWCERYKVYVVLEMHATPGGHSTSPWSGGLGKNNFWENRDYQEIVVRLWKMIAYRYRDKKCLFGYDLINEP
;
A
#
# COMPACT_ATOMS: atom_id res chain seq x y z
N MET A 1 1.40 -18.64 18.62
CA MET A 1 1.13 -19.00 17.21
C MET A 1 2.39 -19.01 16.31
N GLY A 2 3.60 -18.64 16.74
CA GLY A 2 4.85 -19.00 16.02
C GLY A 2 5.12 -18.33 14.66
N PHE A 3 4.16 -17.61 14.08
CA PHE A 3 4.33 -16.85 12.84
C PHE A 3 5.34 -15.70 13.03
N ASN A 4 6.13 -15.44 11.98
CA ASN A 4 7.16 -14.40 11.97
C ASN A 4 7.07 -13.45 10.76
N LEU A 5 6.02 -13.56 9.94
CA LEU A 5 5.79 -12.72 8.77
C LEU A 5 4.30 -12.44 8.62
N ILE A 6 3.98 -11.19 8.25
CA ILE A 6 2.63 -10.77 7.85
C ILE A 6 2.69 -10.07 6.49
N ARG A 7 1.69 -10.32 5.65
CA ARG A 7 1.44 -9.58 4.42
C ARG A 7 0.30 -8.61 4.69
N VAL A 8 0.55 -7.32 4.51
CA VAL A 8 -0.38 -6.25 4.85
C VAL A 8 -0.91 -5.62 3.57
N SER A 9 -2.21 -5.83 3.34
CA SER A 9 -2.93 -5.29 2.21
C SER A 9 -3.25 -3.81 2.42
N LEU A 10 -2.81 -2.99 1.47
CA LEU A 10 -2.96 -1.54 1.46
C LEU A 10 -4.09 -1.15 0.53
N ASN A 11 -4.84 -0.14 0.94
CA ASN A 11 -5.81 0.51 0.09
C ASN A 11 -5.34 1.95 -0.17
N TYR A 12 -5.17 2.32 -1.45
CA TYR A 12 -4.67 3.64 -1.83
C TYR A 12 -5.48 4.80 -1.23
N TRP A 13 -6.80 4.61 -1.01
CA TRP A 13 -7.69 5.64 -0.45
C TRP A 13 -7.23 6.15 0.92
N LEU A 14 -6.56 5.30 1.72
CA LEU A 14 -6.02 5.71 3.04
C LEU A 14 -4.81 6.65 2.92
N PHE A 15 -4.25 6.80 1.72
CA PHE A 15 -3.06 7.60 1.44
C PHE A 15 -3.33 8.80 0.55
N THR A 16 -4.59 9.01 0.14
CA THR A 16 -5.01 10.10 -0.75
C THR A 16 -6.29 10.74 -0.21
N GLU A 17 -6.17 11.70 0.71
CA GLU A 17 -7.36 12.39 1.27
C GLU A 17 -7.98 13.38 0.27
N ASP A 18 -7.20 13.94 -0.64
CA ASP A 18 -7.72 14.64 -1.81
C ASP A 18 -6.76 14.40 -2.98
N ARG A 19 -7.32 13.97 -4.11
CA ARG A 19 -6.59 13.42 -5.27
C ARG A 19 -5.28 14.17 -5.52
N ALA A 20 -4.18 13.43 -5.33
CA ALA A 20 -2.80 13.79 -5.69
C ALA A 20 -1.98 14.63 -4.70
N ASP A 21 -2.52 15.05 -3.54
CA ASP A 21 -1.68 15.63 -2.50
C ASP A 21 -1.24 14.57 -1.47
N PHE A 22 0.03 14.18 -1.57
CA PHE A 22 0.66 13.26 -0.64
C PHE A 22 1.63 13.95 0.32
N THR A 23 1.57 15.28 0.41
CA THR A 23 2.38 16.04 1.36
C THR A 23 1.83 15.95 2.79
N GLN A 24 0.60 15.46 2.95
CA GLN A 24 -0.06 15.31 4.24
C GLN A 24 0.17 13.93 4.85
N TYR A 25 0.37 13.92 6.17
CA TYR A 25 0.37 12.70 6.96
C TYR A 25 -1.06 12.16 7.05
N THR A 26 -1.35 11.13 6.26
CA THR A 26 -2.68 10.52 6.21
C THR A 26 -2.85 9.40 7.23
N GLU A 27 -4.10 8.98 7.45
CA GLU A 27 -4.45 7.83 8.28
C GLU A 27 -3.70 6.54 7.87
N GLY A 28 -3.45 6.34 6.56
CA GLY A 28 -2.68 5.21 6.05
C GLY A 28 -1.24 5.19 6.59
N PHE A 29 -0.55 6.33 6.59
CA PHE A 29 0.80 6.42 7.15
C PHE A 29 0.80 6.27 8.68
N ARG A 30 -0.23 6.78 9.37
CA ARG A 30 -0.39 6.58 10.82
C ARG A 30 -0.47 5.11 11.19
N ARG A 31 -1.27 4.34 10.46
CA ARG A 31 -1.41 2.90 10.67
C ARG A 31 -0.13 2.14 10.36
N LEU A 32 0.57 2.50 9.28
CA LEU A 32 1.85 1.88 8.95
C LEU A 32 2.94 2.17 9.99
N ASP A 33 2.99 3.39 10.53
CA ASP A 33 3.93 3.72 11.61
C ASP A 33 3.69 2.86 12.86
N GLU A 34 2.42 2.69 13.25
CA GLU A 34 2.02 1.82 14.37
C GLU A 34 2.33 0.34 14.08
N LEU A 35 2.04 -0.13 12.85
CA LEU A 35 2.37 -1.47 12.40
C LEU A 35 3.87 -1.75 12.54
N PHE A 36 4.72 -0.87 12.01
CA PHE A 36 6.17 -1.06 12.08
C PHE A 36 6.69 -1.00 13.51
N TYR A 37 6.14 -0.13 14.37
CA TYR A 37 6.48 -0.11 15.79
C TYR A 37 6.26 -1.49 16.45
N TRP A 38 5.11 -2.12 16.21
CA TRP A 38 4.83 -3.44 16.76
C TRP A 38 5.66 -4.55 16.12
N CYS A 39 5.83 -4.51 14.79
CA CYS A 39 6.59 -5.52 14.06
C CYS A 39 8.07 -5.53 14.45
N GLU A 40 8.69 -4.36 14.64
CA GLU A 40 10.07 -4.27 15.15
C GLU A 40 10.18 -4.84 16.58
N ARG A 41 9.23 -4.51 17.46
CA ARG A 41 9.21 -4.99 18.85
C ARG A 41 9.10 -6.50 18.96
N TYR A 42 8.25 -7.10 18.12
CA TYR A 42 7.96 -8.54 18.16
C TYR A 42 8.75 -9.36 17.14
N LYS A 43 9.69 -8.74 16.41
CA LYS A 43 10.52 -9.39 15.38
C LYS A 43 9.68 -10.09 14.31
N VAL A 44 8.61 -9.42 13.86
CA VAL A 44 7.73 -9.87 12.79
C VAL A 44 8.11 -9.13 11.51
N TYR A 45 8.29 -9.85 10.42
CA TYR A 45 8.53 -9.29 9.10
C TYR A 45 7.23 -8.82 8.44
N VAL A 46 7.33 -7.77 7.64
CA VAL A 46 6.21 -7.16 6.93
C VAL A 46 6.45 -7.21 5.43
N VAL A 47 5.49 -7.73 4.69
CA VAL A 47 5.37 -7.51 3.24
C VAL A 47 4.22 -6.54 3.02
N LEU A 48 4.50 -5.40 2.39
CA LEU A 48 3.46 -4.44 2.03
C LEU A 48 2.93 -4.75 0.64
N GLU A 49 1.62 -4.64 0.46
CA GLU A 49 0.97 -5.04 -0.78
C GLU A 49 -0.12 -4.05 -1.19
N MET A 50 -0.18 -3.64 -2.47
CA MET A 50 -1.23 -2.73 -2.95
C MET A 50 -2.46 -3.48 -3.43
N HIS A 51 -3.49 -3.49 -2.59
CA HIS A 51 -4.67 -4.36 -2.75
C HIS A 51 -5.82 -3.66 -3.45
N ALA A 52 -5.86 -2.34 -3.33
CA ALA A 52 -6.78 -1.51 -4.07
C ALA A 52 -6.02 -0.36 -4.71
N THR A 53 -6.23 -0.17 -6.01
CA THR A 53 -5.65 0.91 -6.81
C THR A 53 -6.75 1.82 -7.35
N PRO A 54 -6.43 3.07 -7.73
CA PRO A 54 -7.40 3.93 -8.39
C PRO A 54 -7.92 3.29 -9.66
N GLY A 55 -9.24 3.24 -9.81
CA GLY A 55 -9.90 2.64 -10.98
C GLY A 55 -9.92 1.11 -11.03
N GLY A 56 -9.29 0.41 -10.08
CA GLY A 56 -9.20 -1.04 -10.03
C GLY A 56 -8.24 -1.65 -11.04
N HIS A 57 -7.33 -2.50 -10.56
CA HIS A 57 -6.38 -3.27 -11.37
C HIS A 57 -6.89 -4.64 -11.80
N SER A 58 -8.10 -5.03 -11.37
CA SER A 58 -8.77 -6.23 -11.83
C SER A 58 -10.28 -6.06 -11.71
N THR A 59 -11.06 -6.99 -12.29
CA THR A 59 -12.52 -7.01 -12.16
C THR A 59 -12.99 -7.48 -10.78
N SER A 60 -12.07 -7.83 -9.88
CA SER A 60 -12.37 -8.14 -8.50
C SER A 60 -13.01 -6.93 -7.79
N PRO A 61 -14.06 -7.10 -6.97
CA PRO A 61 -14.62 -6.00 -6.17
C PRO A 61 -13.61 -5.47 -5.15
N TRP A 62 -12.57 -6.24 -4.83
CA TRP A 62 -11.54 -5.88 -3.85
C TRP A 62 -10.45 -4.98 -4.44
N SER A 63 -10.37 -4.84 -5.77
CA SER A 63 -9.31 -4.09 -6.47
C SER A 63 -9.43 -2.57 -6.37
N GLY A 64 -10.56 -2.05 -5.83
CA GLY A 64 -10.84 -0.62 -5.72
C GLY A 64 -11.59 -0.02 -6.92
N GLY A 65 -11.87 -0.80 -7.97
CA GLY A 65 -12.59 -0.37 -9.17
C GLY A 65 -14.10 -0.65 -9.20
N LEU A 66 -14.67 -1.23 -8.14
CA LEU A 66 -16.07 -1.67 -8.09
C LEU A 66 -16.44 -2.57 -9.29
N GLY A 67 -15.58 -3.54 -9.61
CA GLY A 67 -15.74 -4.45 -10.74
C GLY A 67 -15.16 -3.95 -12.08
N LYS A 68 -14.64 -2.72 -12.12
CA LYS A 68 -13.94 -2.16 -13.28
C LYS A 68 -12.44 -2.38 -13.19
N ASN A 69 -11.80 -2.55 -14.34
CA ASN A 69 -10.35 -2.72 -14.47
C ASN A 69 -9.71 -1.53 -15.21
N ASN A 70 -9.95 -0.31 -14.72
CA ASN A 70 -9.57 0.91 -15.43
C ASN A 70 -8.11 1.33 -15.15
N PHE A 71 -7.44 0.70 -14.19
CA PHE A 71 -6.06 1.04 -13.82
C PHE A 71 -5.08 0.89 -14.99
N TRP A 72 -5.23 -0.17 -15.79
CA TRP A 72 -4.30 -0.44 -16.90
C TRP A 72 -4.47 0.49 -18.09
N GLU A 73 -5.66 1.07 -18.25
CA GLU A 73 -5.99 1.98 -19.36
C GLU A 73 -5.76 3.46 -19.01
N ASN A 74 -5.61 3.78 -17.73
CA ASN A 74 -5.48 5.16 -17.25
C ASN A 74 -4.10 5.42 -16.63
N ARG A 75 -3.29 6.22 -17.33
CA ARG A 75 -1.95 6.59 -16.90
C ARG A 75 -1.92 7.40 -15.60
N ASP A 76 -2.90 8.27 -15.36
CA ASP A 76 -2.96 9.06 -14.12
C ASP A 76 -3.12 8.17 -12.88
N TYR A 77 -3.88 7.07 -13.01
CA TYR A 77 -4.04 6.08 -11.94
C TYR A 77 -2.72 5.34 -11.66
N GLN A 78 -1.97 4.99 -12.70
CA GLN A 78 -0.64 4.38 -12.55
C GLN A 78 0.34 5.34 -11.90
N GLU A 79 0.33 6.62 -12.30
CA GLU A 79 1.19 7.65 -11.72
C GLU A 79 0.88 7.90 -10.25
N ILE A 80 -0.40 7.87 -9.84
CA ILE A 80 -0.80 7.90 -8.42
C ILE A 80 -0.16 6.75 -7.64
N VAL A 81 -0.25 5.50 -8.13
CA VAL A 81 0.30 4.32 -7.45
C VAL A 81 1.82 4.37 -7.40
N VAL A 82 2.49 4.78 -8.49
CA VAL A 82 3.95 4.96 -8.53
C VAL A 82 4.40 6.01 -7.52
N ARG A 83 3.70 7.14 -7.43
CA ARG A 83 3.99 8.19 -6.44
C ARG A 83 3.82 7.66 -5.03
N LEU A 84 2.73 6.95 -4.76
CA LEU A 84 2.46 6.32 -3.46
C LEU A 84 3.59 5.37 -3.04
N TRP A 85 3.99 4.46 -3.93
CA TRP A 85 5.08 3.53 -3.66
C TRP A 85 6.41 4.23 -3.39
N LYS A 86 6.75 5.27 -4.16
CA LYS A 86 7.98 6.05 -3.91
C LYS A 86 8.01 6.64 -2.50
N MET A 87 6.88 7.12 -1.97
CA MET A 87 6.84 7.68 -0.62
C MET A 87 6.86 6.63 0.46
N ILE A 88 6.13 5.53 0.29
CA ILE A 88 6.19 4.39 1.22
C ILE A 88 7.63 3.87 1.31
N ALA A 89 8.28 3.64 0.15
CA ALA A 89 9.65 3.20 0.08
C ALA A 89 10.61 4.21 0.73
N TYR A 90 10.49 5.50 0.42
CA TYR A 90 11.33 6.53 1.00
C TYR A 90 11.18 6.64 2.53
N ARG A 91 9.94 6.60 3.04
CA ARG A 91 9.62 6.74 4.48
C ARG A 91 10.11 5.55 5.29
N TYR A 92 9.97 4.33 4.77
CA TYR A 92 10.23 3.10 5.50
C TYR A 92 11.53 2.39 5.10
N ARG A 93 12.39 3.02 4.29
CA ARG A 93 13.67 2.44 3.82
C ARG A 93 14.58 1.90 4.92
N ASP A 94 14.51 2.50 6.12
CA ASP A 94 15.37 2.15 7.26
C ASP A 94 14.71 1.10 8.19
N LYS A 95 13.46 0.68 7.90
CA LYS A 95 12.73 -0.33 8.70
C LYS A 95 13.23 -1.73 8.36
N LYS A 96 14.05 -2.31 9.25
CA LYS A 96 14.65 -3.65 9.06
C LYS A 96 13.65 -4.79 8.99
N CYS A 97 12.45 -4.61 9.55
CA CYS A 97 11.38 -5.61 9.47
C CYS A 97 10.58 -5.53 8.16
N LEU A 98 10.78 -4.51 7.32
CA LEU A 98 10.19 -4.46 5.99
C LEU A 98 10.92 -5.44 5.08
N PHE A 99 10.26 -6.56 4.80
CA PHE A 99 10.84 -7.68 4.07
C PHE A 99 10.70 -7.53 2.55
N GLY A 100 9.63 -6.89 2.09
CA GLY A 100 9.42 -6.69 0.67
C GLY A 100 8.15 -5.92 0.33
N TYR A 101 8.00 -5.69 -0.97
CA TYR A 101 6.86 -5.03 -1.58
C TYR A 101 6.25 -5.94 -2.64
N ASP A 102 4.95 -6.15 -2.53
CA ASP A 102 4.12 -6.77 -3.54
C ASP A 102 3.36 -5.66 -4.27
N LEU A 103 3.86 -5.26 -5.44
CA LEU A 103 3.54 -3.94 -6.01
C LEU A 103 2.06 -3.75 -6.31
N ILE A 104 1.37 -4.81 -6.75
CA ILE A 104 -0.06 -4.84 -7.06
C ILE A 104 -0.56 -6.27 -6.83
N ASN A 105 -1.63 -6.44 -6.05
CA ASN A 105 -2.30 -7.73 -5.88
C ASN A 105 -2.91 -8.22 -7.18
N GLU A 106 -2.88 -9.53 -7.46
CA GLU A 106 -3.73 -10.20 -8.46
C GLU A 106 -4.09 -9.34 -9.71
N PRO A 107 -3.07 -8.82 -10.44
CA PRO A 107 -3.29 -7.96 -11.60
C PRO A 107 -3.97 -8.69 -12.77
#